data_AF-A0A258ZNA9-F1
#
_entry.id   AF-A0A258ZNA9-F1
#
_cell.length_a   1.000
_cell.length_b   1.000
_cell.length_c   1.000
_cell.angle_alpha   90.00
_cell.angle_beta   90.00
_cell.angle_gamma   90.00
#
_symmetry.space_group_name_H-M   'P 1'
#
loop_
_entity.id
_entity.type
_entity.pdbx_description
1 polymer ?
#
loop_
_entity_poly.entity_id
_entity_poly.type
_entity_poly.pdbx_seq_one_letter_code
_entity_poly.pdbx_strand_id
1 'polypeptide(L)'
;DVVIENPQHLKIIAEFLEMRTHLDKKSNFLFVELSEYNGFLNKSINVSSFEYINEIIQSVTKRYCTYHSLRHSFATYQCQRFFPNGSSYPYELLELSDKIGHRTPDTTVQSYVHGGVLFLEAIQHSALVSC
;
A
#
# COMPACT_ATOMS: atom_id res chain seq x y z
N ASP A 1 11.91 -0.17 -7.43
CA ASP A 1 12.01 -1.33 -6.52
C ASP A 1 11.53 -0.99 -5.12
N VAL A 2 10.79 -1.92 -4.49
CA VAL A 2 10.36 -1.78 -3.09
C VAL A 2 11.46 -2.34 -2.20
N VAL A 3 12.03 -1.50 -1.34
CA VAL A 3 13.08 -1.88 -0.38
C VAL A 3 12.45 -2.04 1.01
N ILE A 4 12.77 -3.14 1.69
CA ILE A 4 12.27 -3.43 3.03
C ILE A 4 13.42 -3.26 4.01
N GLU A 5 13.43 -2.11 4.67
CA GLU A 5 14.51 -1.72 5.59
C GLU A 5 14.28 -2.21 7.02
N ASN A 6 13.03 -2.47 7.40
CA ASN A 6 12.69 -2.91 8.75
C ASN A 6 13.16 -4.36 8.97
N PRO A 7 14.07 -4.63 9.94
CA PRO A 7 14.61 -5.97 10.17
C PRO A 7 13.55 -7.01 10.59
N GLN A 8 12.51 -6.59 11.31
CA GLN A 8 11.43 -7.49 11.71
C GLN A 8 10.58 -7.90 10.50
N HIS A 9 10.28 -6.96 9.60
CA HIS A 9 9.57 -7.28 8.37
C HIS A 9 10.40 -8.19 7.47
N LEU A 10 11.71 -7.92 7.37
CA LEU A 10 12.63 -8.77 6.61
C LEU A 10 12.63 -10.20 7.16
N LYS A 11 12.69 -10.36 8.48
CA LYS A 11 12.62 -11.67 9.13
C LYS A 11 11.34 -12.43 8.77
N ILE A 12 10.17 -11.78 8.89
CA ILE A 12 8.88 -12.40 8.56
C ILE A 12 8.85 -12.87 7.09
N ILE A 13 9.36 -12.03 6.17
CA ILE A 13 9.38 -12.35 4.74
C ILE A 13 10.37 -13.47 4.44
N ALA A 14 11.54 -13.46 5.08
CA ALA A 14 12.53 -14.53 4.93
C ALA A 14 11.96 -15.87 5.42
N GLU A 15 11.34 -15.91 6.60
CA GLU A 15 10.69 -17.11 7.14
C GLU A 15 9.57 -17.61 6.22
N PHE A 16 8.77 -16.69 5.67
CA PHE A 16 7.73 -17.04 4.69
C PHE A 16 8.32 -17.63 3.40
N LEU A 17 9.38 -17.03 2.86
CA LEU A 17 10.04 -17.51 1.64
C LEU A 17 10.72 -18.86 1.87
N GLU A 18 11.38 -19.05 3.01
CA GLU A 18 11.96 -20.34 3.40
C GLU A 18 10.89 -21.42 3.46
N MET A 19 9.80 -21.19 4.21
CA MET A 19 8.63 -22.08 4.25
C MET A 19 8.14 -22.40 2.83
N ARG A 20 8.06 -21.39 1.95
CA ARG A 20 7.60 -21.56 0.57
C ARG A 20 8.51 -22.45 -0.27
N THR A 21 9.84 -22.34 -0.08
CA THR A 21 10.83 -23.17 -0.79
C THR A 21 10.82 -24.63 -0.35
N HIS A 22 10.41 -24.90 0.89
CA HIS A 22 10.30 -26.25 1.43
C HIS A 22 8.96 -26.94 1.12
N LEU A 23 8.05 -26.29 0.39
CA LEU A 23 6.83 -26.95 -0.07
C LEU A 23 7.12 -27.90 -1.22
N ASP A 24 6.82 -29.19 -1.03
CA ASP A 24 6.94 -30.24 -2.06
C ASP A 24 6.18 -29.89 -3.35
N LYS A 25 5.09 -29.13 -3.23
CA LYS A 25 4.28 -28.68 -4.36
C LYS A 25 4.80 -27.36 -4.90
N LYS A 26 5.52 -27.46 -6.03
CA LYS A 26 5.89 -26.29 -6.83
C LYS A 26 4.64 -25.63 -7.42
N SER A 27 4.31 -24.45 -6.91
CA SER A 27 3.29 -23.56 -7.47
C SER A 27 3.94 -22.32 -8.08
N ASN A 28 3.31 -21.78 -9.13
CA ASN A 28 3.68 -20.50 -9.73
C ASN A 28 3.16 -19.30 -8.91
N PHE A 29 2.36 -19.55 -7.87
CA PHE A 29 1.83 -18.51 -7.00
C PHE A 29 2.71 -18.31 -5.76
N LEU A 30 2.91 -17.03 -5.39
CA LEU A 30 3.60 -16.64 -4.16
C LEU A 30 2.75 -17.01 -2.93
N PHE A 31 1.48 -16.61 -2.95
CA PHE A 31 0.50 -16.96 -1.92
C PHE A 31 -0.35 -18.15 -2.40
N VAL A 32 -0.29 -19.23 -1.64
CA VAL A 32 -0.97 -20.49 -1.94
C VAL A 32 -2.04 -20.77 -0.90
N GLU A 33 -3.12 -21.43 -1.33
CA GLU A 33 -4.22 -21.81 -0.45
C GLU A 33 -3.80 -22.94 0.52
N LEU A 34 -4.27 -22.85 1.77
CA LEU A 34 -4.13 -23.90 2.77
C LEU A 34 -5.33 -24.86 2.65
N SER A 35 -5.05 -26.16 2.68
CA SER A 35 -6.10 -27.17 2.79
C SER A 35 -6.67 -27.19 4.21
N GLU A 36 -7.87 -27.75 4.35
CA GLU A 36 -8.53 -27.98 5.64
C GLU A 36 -7.70 -28.82 6.62
N TYR A 37 -6.71 -29.56 6.11
CA TYR A 37 -5.80 -30.41 6.88
C TYR A 37 -4.41 -29.78 7.06
N ASN A 38 -4.31 -28.44 7.00
CA ASN A 38 -3.05 -27.68 7.12
C ASN A 38 -1.97 -28.02 6.08
N GLY A 39 -2.37 -28.56 4.92
CA GLY A 39 -1.46 -28.85 3.82
C GLY A 39 -1.56 -27.81 2.71
N PHE A 40 -0.45 -27.42 2.10
CA PHE A 40 -0.50 -26.44 1.01
C PHE A 40 -1.09 -27.04 -0.28
N LEU A 41 -1.95 -26.26 -0.95
CA LEU A 41 -2.51 -26.57 -2.25
C LEU A 41 -1.69 -25.90 -3.36
N ASN A 42 -1.60 -26.56 -4.52
CA ASN A 42 -1.01 -25.93 -5.71
C ASN A 42 -2.03 -25.01 -6.41
N LYS A 43 -2.61 -24.09 -5.65
CA LYS A 43 -3.63 -23.14 -6.10
C LYS A 43 -3.35 -21.78 -5.48
N SER A 44 -3.68 -20.71 -6.20
CA SER A 44 -3.65 -19.37 -5.65
C SER A 44 -4.57 -19.28 -4.45
N ILE A 45 -4.22 -18.40 -3.51
CA ILE A 45 -5.08 -18.05 -2.39
C ILE A 45 -6.51 -17.68 -2.85
N ASN A 46 -7.52 -18.08 -2.07
CA ASN A 46 -8.92 -17.77 -2.35
C ASN A 46 -9.21 -16.27 -2.16
N VAL A 47 -10.20 -15.74 -2.89
CA VAL A 47 -10.67 -14.37 -2.70
C VAL A 47 -11.15 -14.11 -1.27
N SER A 48 -11.77 -15.11 -0.63
CA SER A 48 -12.20 -15.02 0.78
C SER A 48 -11.07 -14.74 1.76
N SER A 49 -9.82 -15.09 1.41
CA SER A 49 -8.67 -14.75 2.25
C SER A 49 -8.38 -13.25 2.29
N PHE A 50 -8.76 -12.49 1.26
CA PHE A 50 -8.67 -11.02 1.32
C PHE A 50 -9.70 -10.43 2.29
N GLU A 51 -10.87 -11.04 2.42
CA GLU A 51 -11.89 -10.65 3.40
C GLU A 51 -11.36 -10.87 4.82
N TYR A 52 -10.76 -12.04 5.08
CA TYR A 52 -10.11 -12.34 6.36
C TYR A 52 -9.01 -11.33 6.71
N ILE A 53 -8.17 -10.94 5.73
CA ILE A 53 -7.12 -9.95 6.00
C ILE A 53 -7.73 -8.56 6.23
N ASN A 54 -8.81 -8.19 5.53
CA ASN A 54 -9.54 -6.96 5.85
C ASN A 54 -10.09 -6.99 7.28
N GLU A 55 -10.61 -8.11 7.76
CA GLU A 55 -11.04 -8.25 9.17
C GLU A 55 -9.88 -8.05 10.15
N ILE A 56 -8.71 -8.64 9.88
CA ILE A 56 -7.50 -8.41 10.68
C ILE A 56 -7.16 -6.93 10.71
N ILE A 57 -7.11 -6.27 9.55
CA ILE A 57 -6.79 -4.83 9.46
C ILE A 57 -7.80 -4.03 10.30
N GLN A 58 -9.09 -4.28 10.13
CA GLN A 58 -10.14 -3.61 10.92
C GLN A 58 -9.97 -3.84 12.42
N SER A 59 -9.59 -5.05 12.83
CA SER A 59 -9.37 -5.40 14.22
C SER A 59 -8.20 -4.62 14.83
N VAL A 60 -7.16 -4.31 14.04
CA VAL A 60 -5.99 -3.54 14.46
C VAL A 60 -6.29 -2.05 14.44
N THR A 61 -6.92 -1.54 13.38
CA THR A 61 -7.21 -0.11 13.20
C THR A 61 -8.44 0.36 13.99
N LYS A 62 -9.28 -0.57 14.48
CA LYS A 62 -10.55 -0.31 15.16
C LYS A 62 -11.53 0.53 14.34
N ARG A 63 -11.46 0.42 13.01
CA ARG A 63 -12.25 1.19 12.04
C ARG A 63 -12.48 0.34 10.80
N TYR A 64 -13.54 0.64 10.04
CA TYR A 64 -13.70 0.08 8.70
C TYR A 64 -12.49 0.47 7.84
N CYS A 65 -11.68 -0.51 7.47
CA CYS A 65 -10.42 -0.35 6.78
C CYS A 65 -10.17 -1.60 5.95
N THR A 66 -9.84 -1.41 4.68
CA THR A 66 -9.49 -2.50 3.75
C THR A 66 -8.09 -2.27 3.21
N TYR A 67 -7.57 -3.22 2.44
CA TYR A 67 -6.35 -3.01 1.64
C TYR A 67 -6.36 -1.70 0.84
N HIS A 68 -7.50 -1.35 0.26
CA HIS A 68 -7.65 -0.12 -0.50
C HIS A 68 -7.46 1.12 0.40
N SER A 69 -8.02 1.09 1.61
CA SER A 69 -7.85 2.15 2.61
C SER A 69 -6.40 2.37 3.04
N LEU A 70 -5.59 1.31 3.09
CA LEU A 70 -4.15 1.42 3.37
C LEU A 70 -3.42 2.14 2.23
N ARG A 71 -3.76 1.84 0.97
CA ARG A 71 -3.20 2.52 -0.21
C ARG A 71 -3.56 4.01 -0.25
N HIS A 72 -4.80 4.36 0.11
CA HIS A 72 -5.24 5.75 0.31
C HIS A 72 -4.43 6.47 1.39
N SER A 73 -4.27 5.82 2.54
CA SER A 73 -3.55 6.40 3.69
C SER A 73 -2.09 6.65 3.32
N PHE A 74 -1.44 5.70 2.64
CA PHE A 74 -0.09 5.84 2.12
C PHE A 74 0.02 7.01 1.13
N ALA A 75 -0.85 7.07 0.13
CA ALA A 75 -0.85 8.14 -0.88
C ALA A 75 -1.01 9.52 -0.22
N THR A 76 -1.97 9.64 0.70
CA THR A 76 -2.27 10.88 1.42
C THR A 76 -1.08 11.32 2.26
N TYR A 77 -0.47 10.40 3.02
CA TYR A 77 0.70 10.70 3.84
C TYR A 77 1.91 11.13 2.99
N GLN A 78 2.16 10.45 1.87
CA GLN A 78 3.25 10.81 0.97
C GLN A 78 3.03 12.19 0.35
N CYS A 79 1.81 12.50 -0.11
CA CYS A 79 1.49 13.85 -0.59
C CYS A 79 1.74 14.91 0.47
N GLN A 80 1.30 14.68 1.72
CA GLN A 80 1.54 15.62 2.83
C GLN A 80 3.03 15.97 3.04
N ARG A 81 3.95 15.06 2.70
CA ARG A 81 5.39 15.26 2.86
C ARG A 81 6.02 16.07 1.73
N PHE A 82 5.38 16.16 0.57
CA PHE A 82 5.89 16.91 -0.58
C PHE A 82 5.73 18.42 -0.36
N PHE A 83 4.61 18.82 0.25
CA PHE A 83 4.23 20.23 0.41
C PHE A 83 5.19 21.12 1.21
N PRO A 84 5.75 20.69 2.36
CA PRO A 84 6.67 21.56 3.10
C PRO A 84 8.04 21.81 2.41
N ASN A 85 8.37 21.12 1.31
CA ASN A 85 9.72 21.15 0.71
C ASN A 85 9.85 21.99 -0.58
N GLY A 86 8.76 22.62 -1.05
CA GLY A 86 8.78 23.82 -1.90
C GLY A 86 9.44 23.77 -3.29
N SER A 87 9.97 22.66 -3.82
CA SER A 87 10.69 22.73 -5.12
C SER A 87 10.70 21.52 -6.06
N SER A 88 10.12 20.35 -5.71
CA SER A 88 10.09 19.20 -6.64
C SER A 88 8.75 18.45 -6.72
N TYR A 89 7.65 19.14 -6.41
CA TYR A 89 6.30 18.57 -6.33
C TYR A 89 5.86 17.74 -7.56
N PRO A 90 6.09 18.16 -8.83
CA PRO A 90 5.65 17.39 -9.99
C PRO A 90 6.35 16.04 -10.14
N TYR A 91 7.66 15.97 -9.85
CA TYR A 91 8.43 14.73 -9.94
C TYR A 91 8.10 13.77 -8.79
N GLU A 92 7.87 14.31 -7.59
CA GLU A 92 7.47 13.52 -6.43
C GLU A 92 6.07 12.89 -6.62
N LEU A 93 5.14 13.62 -7.25
CA LEU A 93 3.84 13.08 -7.64
C LEU A 93 3.94 12.02 -8.74
N LEU A 94 4.83 12.20 -9.72
CA LEU A 94 5.11 11.19 -10.73
C LEU A 94 5.65 9.90 -10.09
N GLU A 95 6.64 10.02 -9.19
CA GLU A 95 7.19 8.89 -8.47
C GLU A 95 6.13 8.21 -7.57
N LEU A 96 5.29 9.00 -6.90
CA LEU A 96 4.18 8.46 -6.11
C LEU A 96 3.19 7.70 -6.99
N SER A 97 2.87 8.21 -8.18
CA SER A 97 1.98 7.53 -9.13
C SER A 97 2.55 6.20 -9.59
N ASP A 98 3.86 6.14 -9.86
CA ASP A 98 4.56 4.90 -10.21
C ASP A 98 4.56 3.89 -9.06
N LYS A 99 4.91 4.33 -7.83
CA LYS A 99 4.92 3.49 -6.62
C LYS A 99 3.55 2.90 -6.30
N ILE A 100 2.50 3.68 -6.51
CA ILE A 100 1.14 3.24 -6.29
C ILE A 100 0.67 2.37 -7.47
N GLY A 101 1.28 2.46 -8.66
CA GLY A 101 0.92 1.68 -9.84
C GLY A 101 -0.19 2.34 -10.68
N HIS A 102 -0.28 3.68 -10.65
CA HIS A 102 -1.14 4.42 -11.57
C HIS A 102 -0.34 4.97 -12.74
N ARG A 103 -1.01 5.04 -13.88
CA ARG A 103 -0.43 5.56 -15.11
C ARG A 103 -0.14 7.06 -15.05
N THR A 104 -0.89 7.81 -14.23
CA THR A 104 -0.82 9.28 -14.20
C THR A 104 -0.96 9.82 -12.78
N PRO A 105 -0.24 10.91 -12.43
CA PRO A 105 -0.40 11.64 -11.17
C PRO A 105 -1.84 12.04 -10.86
N ASP A 106 -2.60 12.47 -11.87
CA ASP A 106 -3.98 12.91 -11.69
C ASP A 106 -4.87 11.82 -11.10
N THR A 107 -4.73 10.58 -11.58
CA THR A 107 -5.46 9.42 -11.04
C THR A 107 -5.07 9.15 -9.58
N THR A 108 -3.79 9.29 -9.23
CA THR A 108 -3.34 9.13 -7.84
C THR A 108 -3.94 10.21 -6.94
N VAL A 109 -3.90 11.47 -7.36
CA VAL A 109 -4.42 12.59 -6.57
C VAL A 109 -5.94 12.49 -6.42
N GLN A 110 -6.66 12.29 -7.52
CA GLN A 110 -8.13 12.26 -7.51
C GLN A 110 -8.70 11.02 -6.83
N SER A 111 -8.07 9.86 -7.02
CA SER A 111 -8.63 8.60 -6.56
C SER A 111 -8.06 8.13 -5.22
N TYR A 112 -6.92 8.65 -4.74
CA TYR A 112 -6.26 8.13 -3.53
C TYR A 112 -5.90 9.15 -2.46
N VAL A 113 -5.71 10.42 -2.83
CA VAL A 113 -5.34 11.48 -1.87
C VAL A 113 -6.60 12.07 -1.26
N HIS A 114 -6.63 12.20 0.07
CA HIS A 114 -7.77 12.81 0.76
C HIS A 114 -7.91 14.29 0.37
N GLY A 115 -9.09 14.69 -0.13
CA GLY A 115 -9.35 16.04 -0.64
C GLY A 115 -9.09 17.16 0.37
N GLY A 116 -9.24 16.88 1.67
CA GLY A 116 -8.87 17.83 2.73
C GLY A 116 -7.39 18.24 2.72
N VAL A 117 -6.48 17.33 2.33
CA VAL A 117 -5.06 17.68 2.18
C VAL A 117 -4.87 18.63 1.00
N LEU A 118 -5.48 18.32 -0.14
CA LEU A 118 -5.42 19.17 -1.34
C LEU A 118 -6.02 20.56 -1.12
N PHE A 119 -7.10 20.64 -0.33
CA PHE A 119 -7.77 21.89 0.00
C PHE A 119 -6.93 22.78 0.94
N LEU A 120 -6.30 22.19 1.97
CA LEU A 120 -5.39 22.93 2.85
C LEU A 120 -4.21 23.54 2.07
N GLU A 121 -3.68 22.80 1.10
CA GLU A 121 -2.62 23.28 0.21
C GLU A 121 -3.08 24.41 -0.70
N ALA A 122 -4.26 24.28 -1.31
CA ALA A 122 -4.84 25.34 -2.12
C ALA A 122 -4.94 26.66 -1.33
N ILE A 123 -5.36 26.59 -0.07
CA ILE A 123 -5.42 27.76 0.83
C ILE A 123 -4.02 28.33 1.12
N GLN A 124 -3.04 27.48 1.46
CA GLN A 124 -1.68 27.93 1.79
C GLN A 124 -0.97 28.60 0.60
N HIS A 125 -1.08 28.02 -0.59
CA HIS A 125 -0.56 28.64 -1.81
C HIS A 125 -1.31 29.93 -2.17
N SER A 126 -2.64 30.00 -1.97
CA SER A 126 -3.42 31.22 -2.20
C SER A 126 -2.98 32.36 -1.27
N ALA A 127 -2.67 32.05 -0.02
CA ALA A 127 -2.19 33.02 0.96
C ALA A 127 -0.78 33.57 0.63
N LEU A 128 0.10 32.75 0.05
CA LEU A 128 1.46 33.15 -0.33
C LEU A 128 1.53 34.00 -1.61
N VAL A 129 0.56 33.85 -2.54
CA VAL A 129 0.48 34.63 -3.79
C VAL A 129 -0.25 35.97 -3.59
N SER A 130 -0.94 36.13 -2.45
CA SER A 130 -1.71 37.34 -2.11
C SER A 130 -0.92 38.35 -1.27
N CYS A 131 0.39 38.16 -1.09
CA CYS A 131 1.30 39.03 -0.35
C CYS A 131 2.25 39.79 -1.28
#